data_AF-A0A947RF62-F1
#
_entry.id   AF-A0A947RF62-F1
#
_cell.length_a   1.000
_cell.length_b   1.000
_cell.length_c   1.000
_cell.angle_alpha   90.00
_cell.angle_beta   90.00
_cell.angle_gamma   90.00
#
_symmetry.space_group_name_H-M   'P 1'
#
loop_
_entity.id
_entity.type
_entity.pdbx_description
1 polymer ?
#
loop_
_entity_poly.entity_id
_entity_poly.type
_entity_poly.pdbx_seq_one_letter_code
_entity_poly.pdbx_strand_id
1 'polypeptide(L)'
;MPKKNDSVSREAKYGEKMIEIKVRFWTNDIADEPANVIPKHAWSAGVVRIESNKSHGIKPSQPKPFHSLLDVGAVIEKVLIEQGIVLHVSRKMCKYISDE
;
A
#
# COMPACT_ATOMS: atom_id res chain seq x y z
N MET A 1 -19.81 -4.07 20.09
CA MET A 1 -18.53 -4.74 19.74
C MET A 1 -18.75 -5.47 18.43
N PRO A 2 -18.02 -5.17 17.34
CA PRO A 2 -18.24 -5.86 16.09
C PRO A 2 -17.88 -7.34 16.26
N LYS A 3 -18.73 -8.22 15.74
CA LYS A 3 -18.64 -9.67 15.88
C LYS A 3 -17.29 -10.18 15.41
N LYS A 4 -16.68 -11.05 16.22
CA LYS A 4 -15.44 -11.78 15.91
C LYS A 4 -15.75 -12.71 14.73
N ASN A 5 -15.40 -12.30 13.52
CA ASN A 5 -15.35 -13.25 12.41
C ASN A 5 -14.31 -14.30 12.77
N ASP A 6 -14.68 -15.57 12.73
CA ASP A 6 -13.78 -16.71 12.98
C ASP A 6 -12.73 -16.76 11.87
N SER A 7 -11.68 -15.95 12.00
CA SER A 7 -10.53 -15.97 11.11
C SER A 7 -9.76 -17.26 11.36
N VAL A 8 -9.81 -18.18 10.40
CA VAL A 8 -9.01 -19.40 10.44
C VAL A 8 -7.54 -19.02 10.33
N SER A 9 -6.79 -19.24 11.40
CA SER A 9 -5.33 -19.07 11.42
C SER A 9 -4.68 -20.11 10.50
N ARG A 10 -3.64 -19.70 9.77
CA ARG A 10 -2.85 -20.58 8.92
C ARG A 10 -1.36 -20.32 9.13
N GLU A 11 -0.54 -21.35 8.94
CA GLU A 11 0.91 -21.21 8.98
C GLU A 11 1.39 -20.35 7.79
N ALA A 12 2.38 -19.49 8.06
CA ALA A 12 2.99 -18.65 7.04
C ALA A 12 4.51 -18.86 7.04
N LYS A 13 5.07 -18.99 5.83
CA LYS A 13 6.53 -19.13 5.64
C LYS A 13 7.27 -17.86 6.06
N TYR A 14 8.58 -17.97 6.24
CA TYR A 14 9.44 -16.81 6.44
C TYR A 14 9.28 -15.82 5.28
N GLY A 15 9.12 -14.53 5.58
CA GLY A 15 8.83 -13.48 4.60
C GLY A 15 7.35 -13.34 4.22
N GLU A 16 6.50 -14.33 4.46
CA GLU A 16 5.07 -14.27 4.12
C GLU A 16 4.17 -13.81 5.27
N LYS A 17 4.73 -13.60 6.46
CA LYS A 17 3.96 -13.12 7.63
C LYS A 17 3.46 -11.69 7.46
N MET A 18 4.20 -10.85 6.74
CA MET A 18 3.87 -9.43 6.53
C MET A 18 3.26 -9.21 5.15
N ILE A 19 2.36 -8.23 5.05
CA ILE A 19 1.84 -7.75 3.77
C ILE A 19 2.76 -6.63 3.28
N GLU A 20 3.28 -6.77 2.07
CA GLU A 20 4.18 -5.79 1.47
C GLU A 20 3.45 -4.95 0.41
N ILE A 21 3.68 -3.65 0.46
CA ILE A 21 3.29 -2.67 -0.56
C ILE A 21 4.54 -2.00 -1.12
N LYS A 22 4.54 -1.71 -2.42
CA LYS A 22 5.59 -0.96 -3.10
C LYS A 22 5.04 0.38 -3.56
N VAL A 23 5.71 1.44 -3.15
CA VAL A 23 5.53 2.78 -3.71
C VAL A 23 6.64 3.01 -4.72
N ARG A 24 6.27 3.38 -5.95
CA ARG A 24 7.20 3.74 -7.02
C ARG A 24 6.89 5.15 -7.47
N PHE A 25 7.91 6.01 -7.48
CA PHE A 25 7.79 7.36 -8.00
C PHE A 25 8.07 7.36 -9.50
N TRP A 26 7.37 8.24 -10.22
CA TRP A 26 7.65 8.45 -11.63
C TRP A 26 8.91 9.30 -11.80
N THR A 27 9.68 8.98 -12.84
CA THR A 27 10.91 9.68 -13.21
C THR A 27 10.95 10.05 -14.69
N ASN A 28 9.85 9.82 -15.43
CA ASN A 28 9.75 10.16 -16.84
C ASN A 28 9.82 11.68 -17.02
N ASP A 29 10.43 12.12 -18.12
CA ASP A 29 10.43 13.51 -18.57
C ASP A 29 11.00 14.52 -17.55
N ILE A 30 11.86 14.06 -16.62
CA ILE A 30 12.61 14.91 -15.69
C ILE A 30 13.96 15.34 -16.28
N ALA A 31 14.57 14.50 -17.11
CA ALA A 31 15.83 14.80 -17.78
C ALA A 31 15.58 15.50 -19.13
N ASP A 32 16.53 16.35 -19.54
CA ASP A 32 16.45 17.09 -20.81
C ASP A 32 16.43 16.16 -22.04
N GLU A 33 17.16 15.05 -21.96
CA GLU A 33 17.22 14.05 -23.01
C GLU A 33 16.20 12.92 -22.77
N PRO A 34 15.43 12.51 -23.80
CA PRO A 34 14.51 11.38 -23.69
C PRO A 34 15.22 10.10 -23.22
N ALA A 35 14.52 9.30 -22.39
CA ALA A 35 15.01 8.05 -21.80
C ALA A 35 16.19 8.17 -20.80
N ASN A 36 16.68 9.38 -20.53
CA ASN A 36 17.62 9.62 -19.45
C ASN A 36 16.91 9.80 -18.11
N VAL A 37 17.65 9.59 -17.03
CA VAL A 37 17.21 9.82 -15.65
C VAL A 37 18.13 10.82 -14.98
N ILE A 38 17.60 11.65 -14.09
CA ILE A 38 18.42 12.45 -13.17
C ILE A 38 18.57 11.65 -11.86
N PRO A 39 19.78 11.19 -11.49
CA PRO A 39 19.97 10.39 -10.28
C PRO A 39 19.46 11.10 -9.03
N LYS A 40 18.64 10.42 -8.22
CA LYS A 40 18.01 10.94 -6.98
C LYS A 40 16.90 12.00 -7.20
N HIS A 41 16.33 12.08 -8.41
CA HIS A 41 15.18 12.93 -8.69
C HIS A 41 13.97 12.08 -9.08
N ALA A 42 12.79 12.51 -8.66
CA ALA A 42 11.51 11.91 -9.01
C ALA A 42 10.39 12.93 -8.89
N TRP A 43 9.27 12.68 -9.56
CA TRP A 43 8.05 13.46 -9.35
C TRP A 43 7.49 13.17 -7.96
N SER A 44 6.77 14.12 -7.37
CA SER A 44 5.93 13.90 -6.19
C SER A 44 4.66 13.09 -6.51
N ALA A 45 4.72 12.25 -7.53
CA ALA A 45 3.66 11.42 -8.06
C ALA A 45 4.22 10.05 -8.45
N GLY A 46 3.35 9.06 -8.58
CA GLY A 46 3.78 7.70 -8.83
C GLY A 46 2.67 6.69 -8.72
N VAL A 47 3.01 5.46 -8.34
CA VAL A 47 2.05 4.37 -8.16
C VAL A 47 2.31 3.59 -6.87
N VAL A 48 1.22 3.10 -6.28
CA VAL A 48 1.22 2.12 -5.18
C VAL A 48 0.77 0.77 -5.73
N ARG A 49 1.47 -0.30 -5.35
CA ARG A 49 1.13 -1.68 -5.73
C ARG A 49 1.29 -2.60 -4.53
N ILE A 50 0.43 -3.62 -4.43
CA ILE A 50 0.61 -4.70 -3.47
C ILE A 50 1.42 -5.85 -4.07
N GLU A 51 2.31 -6.43 -3.29
CA GLU A 51 3.06 -7.62 -3.71
C GLU A 51 2.28 -8.90 -3.43
N SER A 52 2.60 -9.95 -4.18
CA SER A 52 1.96 -11.24 -3.98
C SER A 52 2.33 -11.82 -2.62
N ASN A 53 1.34 -12.40 -1.93
CA ASN A 53 1.60 -13.11 -0.69
C ASN A 53 0.64 -14.30 -0.59
N LYS A 54 1.20 -15.52 -0.72
CA LYS A 54 0.42 -16.76 -0.76
C LYS A 54 -0.27 -17.06 0.57
N SER A 55 0.45 -16.89 1.69
CA SER A 55 -0.10 -17.07 3.03
C SER A 55 -1.30 -16.16 3.29
N HIS A 56 -1.30 -14.93 2.78
CA HIS A 56 -2.44 -14.01 2.90
C HIS A 56 -3.48 -14.14 1.76
N GLY A 57 -3.22 -14.98 0.75
CA GLY A 57 -4.09 -15.11 -0.42
C GLY A 57 -4.07 -13.89 -1.36
N ILE A 58 -3.08 -13.02 -1.24
CA ILE A 58 -2.97 -11.76 -1.99
C ILE A 58 -2.41 -12.03 -3.38
N LYS A 59 -3.11 -11.52 -4.39
CA LYS A 59 -2.69 -11.51 -5.78
C LYS A 59 -2.50 -10.07 -6.25
N PRO A 60 -1.38 -9.71 -6.90
CA PRO A 60 -1.14 -8.35 -7.33
C PRO A 60 -2.25 -7.86 -8.27
N SER A 61 -2.87 -6.73 -7.93
CA SER A 61 -3.78 -6.00 -8.82
C SER A 61 -3.01 -4.96 -9.63
N GLN A 62 -3.75 -4.24 -10.50
CA GLN A 62 -3.19 -3.09 -11.21
C GLN A 62 -2.70 -2.03 -10.21
N PRO A 63 -1.50 -1.45 -10.40
CA PRO A 63 -1.02 -0.36 -9.57
C PRO A 63 -2.00 0.82 -9.56
N LYS A 64 -2.08 1.54 -8.44
CA LYS A 64 -2.92 2.74 -8.30
C LYS A 64 -2.05 3.99 -8.30
N PRO A 65 -2.34 4.99 -9.15
CA PRO A 65 -1.57 6.21 -9.15
C PRO A 65 -1.88 7.06 -7.91
N PHE A 66 -0.87 7.81 -7.47
CA PHE A 66 -1.01 8.97 -6.60
C PHE A 66 -0.40 10.18 -7.31
N HIS A 67 -0.97 11.37 -7.09
CA HIS A 67 -0.58 12.58 -7.81
C HIS A 67 0.13 13.62 -6.93
N SER A 68 0.23 13.36 -5.63
CA SER A 68 0.96 14.17 -4.67
C SER A 68 1.48 13.32 -3.49
N LEU A 69 2.33 13.88 -2.63
CA LEU A 69 2.66 13.21 -1.36
C LEU A 69 1.52 13.28 -0.33
N LEU A 70 0.50 14.12 -0.56
CA LEU A 70 -0.62 14.30 0.38
C LEU A 70 -1.69 13.21 0.23
N ASP A 71 -1.88 12.68 -0.98
CA ASP A 71 -2.87 11.63 -1.27
C ASP A 71 -2.30 10.21 -1.21
N VAL A 72 -0.98 10.03 -1.06
CA VAL A 72 -0.35 8.70 -1.02
C VAL A 72 -0.94 7.78 0.05
N GLY A 73 -1.27 8.31 1.23
CA GLY A 73 -1.90 7.55 2.32
C GLY A 73 -3.28 7.00 1.92
N ALA A 74 -4.12 7.84 1.31
CA ALA A 74 -5.43 7.43 0.82
C ALA A 74 -5.34 6.38 -0.29
N VAL A 75 -4.33 6.48 -1.17
CA VAL A 75 -4.09 5.48 -2.23
C VAL A 75 -3.62 4.14 -1.64
N ILE A 76 -2.76 4.16 -0.61
CA ILE A 76 -2.36 2.95 0.12
C ILE A 76 -3.59 2.25 0.72
N GLU A 77 -4.44 2.99 1.43
CA GLU A 77 -5.67 2.43 2.01
C GLU A 77 -6.57 1.82 0.95
N LYS A 78 -6.77 2.53 -0.17
CA LYS A 78 -7.55 2.02 -1.30
C LYS A 78 -7.01 0.70 -1.84
N VAL A 79 -5.69 0.58 -2.03
CA VAL A 79 -5.05 -0.67 -2.49
C VAL A 79 -5.29 -1.82 -1.51
N LEU A 80 -5.22 -1.56 -0.20
CA LEU A 80 -5.46 -2.58 0.82
C LEU A 80 -6.92 -3.03 0.85
N ILE A 81 -7.87 -2.09 0.80
CA ILE A 81 -9.31 -2.36 0.81
C ILE A 81 -9.73 -3.14 -0.44
N GLU A 82 -9.24 -2.77 -1.62
CA GLU A 82 -9.54 -3.48 -2.87
C GLU A 82 -9.06 -4.95 -2.87
N GLN A 83 -8.09 -5.28 -2.02
CA GLN A 83 -7.60 -6.65 -1.82
C GLN A 83 -8.37 -7.40 -0.71
N GLY A 84 -9.40 -6.78 -0.13
CA GLY A 84 -10.18 -7.35 0.97
C GLY A 84 -9.42 -7.41 2.30
N ILE A 85 -8.35 -6.63 2.46
CA ILE A 85 -7.56 -6.61 3.69
C ILE A 85 -8.32 -5.86 4.77
N VAL A 86 -8.50 -6.51 5.93
CA VAL A 86 -9.10 -5.90 7.11
C VAL A 86 -8.01 -5.24 7.94
N LEU A 87 -8.08 -3.92 8.11
CA LEU A 87 -7.18 -3.16 8.96
C LEU A 87 -7.78 -3.04 10.36
N HIS A 88 -7.11 -3.64 11.34
CA HIS A 88 -7.47 -3.45 12.74
C HIS A 88 -6.91 -2.12 13.25
N VAL A 89 -7.78 -1.29 13.83
CA VAL A 89 -7.39 -0.01 14.40
C VAL A 89 -6.33 -0.22 15.46
N SER A 90 -5.17 0.41 15.29
CA SER A 90 -4.09 0.34 16.28
C SER A 90 -4.42 1.22 17.49
N ARG A 91 -3.85 0.91 18.66
CA ARG A 91 -4.02 1.74 19.88
C ARG A 91 -3.66 3.22 19.64
N LYS A 92 -2.67 3.51 18.80
CA LYS A 92 -2.30 4.89 18.43
C LYS A 92 -3.36 5.52 17.52
N MET A 93 -3.88 4.76 16.56
CA MET A 93 -4.91 5.23 15.63
C MET A 93 -6.22 5.55 16.35
N CYS A 94 -6.59 4.77 17.38
CA CYS A 94 -7.77 5.06 18.19
C CYS A 94 -7.81 6.51 18.67
N LYS A 95 -6.67 7.13 19.04
CA LYS A 95 -6.60 8.52 19.51
C LYS A 95 -7.05 9.55 18.49
N TYR A 96 -7.01 9.23 17.19
CA TYR A 96 -7.43 10.12 16.12
C TYR A 96 -8.87 9.88 15.67
N ILE A 97 -9.52 8.82 16.17
CA ILE A 97 -10.89 8.41 15.80
C ILE A 97 -11.84 8.56 17.00
N SER A 98 -11.34 8.83 18.21
CA SER A 98 -12.14 8.86 19.45
C SER A 98 -12.73 10.23 19.82
N ASP A 99 -12.73 11.18 18.88
CA ASP A 99 -13.33 12.51 19.05
C ASP A 99 -14.66 12.64 18.27
N GLU A 100 -15.57 11.69 18.46
CA GLU A 100 -17.03 11.84 18.24
C GLU A 100 -17.80 11.42 19.51
#